data_AF-A0A662AMS3-F1
#
_entry.id   AF-A0A662AMS3-F1
#
_cell.length_a   1.000
_cell.length_b   1.000
_cell.length_c   1.000
_cell.angle_alpha   90.00
_cell.angle_beta   90.00
_cell.angle_gamma   90.00
#
_symmetry.space_group_name_H-M   'P 1'
#
loop_
_entity.id
_entity.type
_entity.pdbx_description
1 polymer ?
#
loop_
_entity_poly.entity_id
_entity_poly.type
_entity_poly.pdbx_seq_one_letter_code
_entity_poly.pdbx_strand_id
1 'polypeptide(L)'
;KVIKIVFSELKKYFTILTNIVIKDYVVLKEKRATFISDLDSVNQRNSISNPYSNLFLVGDWTNTELPATIEGAIKSGKDVVEKIKVL
;
A
#
# COMPACT_ATOMS: atom_id res chain seq x y z
N LYS A 1 -15.34 10.71 -16.93
CA LYS A 1 -15.81 9.30 -16.91
C LYS A 1 -15.85 8.73 -15.50
N VAL A 2 -14.74 8.69 -14.75
CA VAL A 2 -14.71 8.15 -13.36
C VAL A 2 -15.60 8.93 -12.39
N ILE A 3 -15.58 10.27 -12.41
CA ILE A 3 -16.38 11.07 -11.45
C ILE A 3 -17.88 10.89 -11.63
N LYS A 4 -18.34 10.70 -12.88
CA LYS A 4 -19.74 10.40 -13.18
C LYS A 4 -20.17 9.06 -12.58
N ILE A 5 -19.30 8.05 -12.66
CA ILE A 5 -19.53 6.73 -12.06
C ILE A 5 -19.59 6.87 -10.54
N VAL A 6 -18.58 7.51 -9.93
CA VAL A 6 -18.52 7.72 -8.47
C VAL A 6 -19.79 8.42 -7.96
N PHE A 7 -20.21 9.51 -8.58
CA PHE A 7 -21.41 10.24 -8.15
C PHE A 7 -22.70 9.46 -8.39
N SER A 8 -22.78 8.68 -9.47
CA SER A 8 -23.90 7.76 -9.70
C SER A 8 -23.99 6.71 -8.59
N GLU A 9 -22.88 6.05 -8.24
CA GLU A 9 -22.85 5.05 -7.16
C GLU A 9 -23.16 5.67 -5.81
N LEU A 10 -22.55 6.81 -5.46
CA LEU A 10 -22.81 7.50 -4.20
C LEU A 10 -24.30 7.83 -4.01
N LYS A 11 -25.00 8.28 -5.06
CA LYS A 11 -26.44 8.57 -4.97
C LYS A 11 -27.31 7.34 -4.71
N LYS A 12 -26.89 6.15 -5.17
CA LYS A 12 -27.63 4.89 -4.92
C LYS A 12 -27.66 4.54 -3.44
N TYR A 13 -26.57 4.79 -2.72
CA TYR A 13 -26.42 4.38 -1.32
C TYR A 13 -26.65 5.53 -0.33
N PHE A 14 -26.44 6.77 -0.74
CA PHE A 14 -26.60 7.95 0.10
C PHE A 14 -27.64 8.89 -0.51
N THR A 15 -28.90 8.70 -0.13
CA THR A 15 -30.04 9.47 -0.65
C THR A 15 -29.91 10.97 -0.39
N ILE A 16 -29.21 11.37 0.67
CA ILE A 16 -28.86 12.78 0.98
C ILE A 16 -28.13 13.46 -0.19
N LEU A 17 -27.35 12.70 -0.98
CA LEU A 17 -26.60 13.21 -2.12
C LEU A 17 -27.45 13.43 -3.37
N THR A 18 -28.73 13.03 -3.37
CA THR A 18 -29.67 13.29 -4.47
C THR A 18 -29.88 14.79 -4.67
N ASN A 19 -29.95 15.53 -3.57
CA ASN A 19 -30.28 16.95 -3.54
C ASN A 19 -29.08 17.83 -3.16
N ILE A 20 -27.86 17.27 -3.13
CA ILE A 20 -26.63 18.00 -2.82
C ILE A 20 -25.80 18.18 -4.10
N VAL A 21 -25.25 19.38 -4.25
CA VAL A 21 -24.25 19.70 -5.27
C VAL A 21 -22.86 19.53 -4.65
N ILE A 22 -22.09 18.56 -5.15
CA ILE A 22 -20.68 18.41 -4.82
C ILE A 22 -19.93 19.55 -5.52
N LYS A 23 -19.39 20.48 -4.73
CA LYS A 23 -18.74 21.69 -5.24
C LYS A 23 -17.34 21.41 -5.77
N ASP A 24 -16.57 20.60 -5.05
CA ASP A 24 -15.15 20.37 -5.31
C ASP A 24 -14.81 18.89 -5.18
N TYR A 25 -13.83 18.45 -5.99
CA TYR A 25 -13.29 17.09 -5.91
C TYR A 25 -11.88 17.06 -6.51
N VAL A 26 -11.07 16.13 -6.02
CA VAL A 26 -9.75 15.83 -6.58
C VAL A 26 -9.71 14.35 -6.94
N VAL A 27 -9.23 14.04 -8.14
CA VAL A 27 -9.03 12.66 -8.59
C VAL A 27 -7.54 12.40 -8.65
N LEU A 28 -7.02 11.67 -7.67
CA LEU A 28 -5.64 11.20 -7.63
C LEU A 28 -5.55 9.81 -8.27
N LYS A 29 -4.52 9.59 -9.09
CA LYS A 29 -4.29 8.32 -9.79
C LYS A 29 -2.85 7.89 -9.66
N GLU A 30 -2.59 7.04 -8.69
CA GLU A 30 -1.27 6.49 -8.43
C GLU A 30 -1.16 5.09 -9.04
N LYS A 31 -0.62 5.01 -10.27
CA LYS A 31 -0.51 3.73 -11.01
C LYS A 31 0.37 2.68 -10.32
N ARG A 32 1.18 3.08 -9.35
CA ARG A 32 2.15 2.23 -8.63
C ARG A 32 2.00 2.33 -7.12
N ALA A 33 0.80 2.67 -6.61
CA ALA A 33 0.55 2.83 -5.19
C ALA A 33 0.77 1.54 -4.39
N THR A 34 0.40 0.40 -4.98
CA THR A 34 0.51 -0.91 -4.35
C THR A 34 0.89 -1.91 -5.43
N PHE A 35 1.82 -2.81 -5.12
CA PHE A 35 2.13 -3.92 -6.02
C PHE A 35 1.00 -4.95 -6.00
N ILE A 36 0.96 -5.81 -7.02
CA ILE A 36 -0.04 -6.87 -7.12
C ILE A 36 0.30 -7.94 -6.08
N SER A 37 -0.60 -8.22 -5.14
CA SER A 37 -0.38 -9.27 -4.13
C SER A 37 -0.72 -10.66 -4.69
N ASP A 38 0.04 -11.10 -5.70
CA ASP A 38 -0.04 -12.45 -6.27
C ASP A 38 1.06 -13.37 -5.73
N LEU A 39 1.01 -14.65 -6.14
CA LEU A 39 1.95 -15.67 -5.69
C LEU A 39 3.39 -15.34 -6.10
N ASP A 40 3.59 -14.84 -7.32
CA ASP A 40 4.91 -14.45 -7.83
C ASP A 40 5.50 -13.31 -7.01
N SER A 41 4.70 -12.30 -6.66
CA SER A 41 5.12 -11.20 -5.81
C SER A 41 5.49 -11.71 -4.43
N VAL A 42 4.68 -12.58 -3.80
CA VAL A 42 5.02 -13.17 -2.50
C VAL A 42 6.36 -13.93 -2.54
N ASN A 43 6.60 -14.72 -3.59
CA ASN A 43 7.87 -15.42 -3.77
C ASN A 43 9.06 -14.46 -3.94
N GLN A 44 8.88 -13.37 -4.69
CA GLN A 44 9.89 -12.33 -4.84
C GLN A 44 10.22 -11.66 -3.51
N ARG A 45 9.22 -11.34 -2.68
CA ARG A 45 9.42 -10.76 -1.33
C ARG A 45 10.29 -11.64 -0.46
N ASN A 46 10.07 -12.96 -0.49
CA ASN A 46 10.83 -13.95 0.28
C ASN A 46 12.27 -14.11 -0.22
N SER A 47 12.51 -13.82 -1.50
CA SER A 47 13.79 -14.03 -2.17
C SER A 47 14.70 -12.79 -2.16
N ILE A 48 14.27 -11.70 -1.51
CA ILE A 48 15.06 -10.47 -1.39
C ILE A 48 16.35 -10.79 -0.63
N SER A 49 17.47 -10.75 -1.33
CA SER A 49 18.80 -10.84 -0.76
C SER A 49 19.55 -9.54 -1.03
N ASN A 50 20.38 -9.12 -0.10
CA ASN A 50 21.22 -7.94 -0.24
C ASN A 50 22.70 -8.34 -0.01
N PRO A 51 23.60 -8.14 -0.99
CA PRO A 51 25.01 -8.52 -0.86
C PRO A 51 25.84 -7.52 -0.01
N TYR A 52 25.31 -6.33 0.29
CA TYR A 52 26.06 -5.29 1.00
C TYR A 52 25.76 -5.31 2.51
N SER A 53 26.80 -5.43 3.34
CA SER A 53 26.66 -5.53 4.81
C SER A 53 26.13 -4.26 5.49
N ASN A 54 26.20 -3.11 4.82
CA ASN A 54 25.80 -1.80 5.32
C ASN A 54 24.54 -1.23 4.65
N LEU A 55 23.82 -2.04 3.85
CA LEU A 55 22.55 -1.65 3.24
C LEU A 55 21.42 -2.51 3.84
N PHE A 56 20.28 -1.89 4.10
CA PHE A 56 19.09 -2.59 4.57
C PHE A 56 17.88 -2.12 3.78
N LEU A 57 17.02 -3.06 3.40
CA LEU A 57 15.80 -2.77 2.65
C LEU A 57 14.61 -2.89 3.60
N VAL A 58 13.76 -1.86 3.61
CA VAL A 58 12.57 -1.77 4.46
C VAL A 58 11.39 -1.25 3.62
N GLY A 59 10.19 -1.59 4.05
CA GLY A 59 8.94 -1.28 3.35
C GLY A 59 7.92 -2.42 3.50
N ASP A 60 6.66 -2.09 3.26
CA ASP A 60 5.54 -3.04 3.25
C ASP A 60 5.70 -4.17 2.21
N TRP A 61 6.44 -3.89 1.14
CA TRP A 61 6.81 -4.85 0.11
C TRP A 61 7.94 -5.80 0.53
N THR A 62 8.60 -5.63 1.68
CA THR A 62 9.59 -6.61 2.15
C THR A 62 8.91 -7.81 2.82
N ASN A 63 9.59 -8.95 2.95
CA ASN A 63 9.03 -10.10 3.64
C ASN A 63 9.08 -9.92 5.16
N THR A 64 7.97 -9.47 5.74
CA THR A 64 7.79 -9.37 7.20
C THR A 64 6.84 -10.43 7.75
N GLU A 65 6.41 -11.39 6.91
CA GLU A 65 5.29 -12.32 7.13
C GLU A 65 3.90 -11.66 7.27
N LEU A 66 3.82 -10.34 7.04
CA LEU A 66 2.57 -9.60 6.98
C LEU A 66 2.22 -9.25 5.53
N PRO A 67 0.92 -9.03 5.21
CA PRO A 67 0.54 -8.41 3.96
C PRO A 67 1.16 -7.01 3.81
N ALA A 68 1.14 -6.45 2.60
CA ALA A 68 1.66 -5.12 2.33
C ALA A 68 0.74 -4.04 2.94
N THR A 69 0.97 -3.75 4.22
CA THR A 69 0.19 -2.80 5.02
C THR A 69 1.11 -1.85 5.78
N ILE A 70 0.50 -0.87 6.45
CA ILE A 70 1.20 0.05 7.36
C ILE A 70 1.93 -0.74 8.46
N GLU A 71 1.31 -1.78 9.02
CA GLU A 71 1.92 -2.65 10.03
C GLU A 71 3.14 -3.39 9.46
N GLY A 72 3.04 -3.89 8.23
CA GLY A 72 4.17 -4.50 7.51
C GLY A 72 5.32 -3.50 7.31
N ALA A 73 5.03 -2.29 6.84
CA ALA A 73 6.03 -1.23 6.69
C ALA A 73 6.74 -0.93 8.02
N ILE A 74 5.98 -0.73 9.11
CA ILE A 74 6.53 -0.46 10.44
C ILE A 74 7.36 -1.63 10.95
N LYS A 75 6.86 -2.87 10.83
CA LYS A 75 7.55 -4.08 11.27
C LYS A 75 8.88 -4.26 10.53
N SER A 76 8.91 -4.03 9.22
CA SER A 76 10.15 -4.16 8.42
C SER A 76 11.29 -3.29 8.96
N GLY A 77 10.98 -2.05 9.37
CA GLY A 77 11.96 -1.15 9.96
C GLY A 77 12.41 -1.61 11.35
N LYS A 78 11.47 -2.07 12.19
CA LYS A 78 11.80 -2.59 13.53
C LYS A 78 12.71 -3.82 13.46
N ASP A 79 12.40 -4.77 12.57
CA ASP A 79 13.18 -6.00 12.39
C ASP A 79 14.64 -5.69 12.00
N VAL A 80 14.84 -4.73 11.09
CA VAL A 80 16.18 -4.27 10.70
C VAL A 80 16.93 -3.61 11.86
N VAL A 81 16.27 -2.75 12.64
CA VAL A 81 16.90 -2.09 13.80
C VAL A 81 17.36 -3.12 14.84
N GLU A 82 16.55 -4.14 15.14
CA GLU A 82 16.95 -5.22 16.05
C GLU A 82 18.13 -6.02 15.50
N LYS A 83 18.17 -6.27 14.19
CA LYS A 83 19.32 -6.93 13.54
C LYS A 83 20.60 -6.10 13.62
N ILE A 84 20.53 -4.78 13.46
CA ILE A 84 21.72 -3.89 13.53
C ILE A 84 22.31 -3.83 14.94
N LYS A 85 21.48 -3.86 15.99
CA LYS A 85 21.97 -3.80 17.39
C LYS A 85 22.89 -4.96 17.78
N VAL A 86 22.83 -6.07 17.06
CA VAL A 86 23.59 -7.30 17.35
C VAL A 86 24.72 -7.56 16.34
N LEU A 87 24.93 -6.66 15.38
CA LEU A 87 26.06 -6.64 14.45
C LEU A 87 27.21 -5.80 15.04
#